data_AF-A0A9D6JP38-F1
#
_entry.id   AF-A0A9D6JP38-F1
#
_cell.length_a   1.000
_cell.length_b   1.000
_cell.length_c   1.000
_cell.angle_alpha   90.00
_cell.angle_beta   90.00
_cell.angle_gamma   90.00
#
_symmetry.space_group_name_H-M   'P 1'
#
loop_
_entity.id
_entity.type
_entity.pdbx_description
1 polymer ?
#
loop_
_entity_poly.entity_id
_entity_poly.type
_entity_poly.pdbx_seq_one_letter_code
_entity_poly.pdbx_strand_id
1 'polypeptide(L)'
;MHLSFKELRDSDTDYSPPHFYDLFRQNIDIDASLFFSQPTSYFVLDNRIPEKVRELIYEAENSRKSNFLVGASACLRKAVYELLEYEKTIVKNKKTGRADYQQSIKSLKLKFPSVAAELFDALGRVQELASDNVHEGSWDAWDSPKLTTLIELTKATLHEMYVVPGERRDRLDVLSQLKSVFSSSKNGKEETEEVAEEVKPE
;
A
#
# COMPACT_ATOMS: atom_id res chain seq x y z
N MET A 1 -2.03 -20.76 -9.29
CA MET A 1 -1.30 -21.10 -8.05
C MET A 1 -0.11 -20.16 -7.99
N HIS A 2 -0.26 -19.04 -7.29
CA HIS A 2 0.88 -18.31 -6.76
C HIS A 2 1.08 -18.89 -5.36
N LEU A 3 2.20 -19.57 -5.13
CA LEU A 3 2.65 -19.89 -3.78
C LEU A 3 3.68 -18.82 -3.43
N SER A 4 3.52 -18.17 -2.28
CA SER A 4 4.59 -17.34 -1.72
C SER A 4 5.81 -18.21 -1.41
N PHE A 5 7.01 -17.65 -1.38
CA PHE A 5 8.21 -18.37 -0.96
C PHE A 5 8.08 -18.89 0.47
N LYS A 6 7.32 -18.20 1.32
CA LYS A 6 6.90 -18.71 2.63
C LYS A 6 6.08 -19.99 2.54
N GLU A 7 5.09 -20.04 1.65
CA GLU A 7 4.27 -21.25 1.43
C GLU A 7 5.05 -22.38 0.75
N LEU A 8 5.98 -22.06 -0.16
CA LEU A 8 6.88 -23.04 -0.76
C LEU A 8 7.78 -23.68 0.31
N ARG A 9 8.31 -22.88 1.23
CA ARG A 9 9.10 -23.35 2.37
C ARG A 9 8.31 -24.30 3.27
N ASP A 10 7.03 -24.00 3.50
CA ASP A 10 6.18 -24.84 4.33
C ASP A 10 5.76 -26.13 3.59
N SER A 11 5.61 -26.08 2.25
CA SER A 11 5.24 -27.25 1.42
C SER A 11 6.37 -28.27 1.17
N ASP A 12 7.64 -27.86 1.25
CA ASP A 12 8.82 -28.72 1.00
C ASP A 12 9.22 -29.59 2.23
N THR A 13 8.50 -29.48 3.34
CA THR A 13 8.81 -30.19 4.58
C THR A 13 8.41 -31.67 4.58
N ASP A 14 7.56 -32.11 3.64
CA ASP A 14 6.99 -33.46 3.67
C ASP A 14 7.72 -34.53 2.81
N TYR A 15 8.65 -34.18 1.91
CA TYR A 15 9.19 -35.16 0.93
C TYR A 15 10.67 -35.06 0.52
N SER A 16 11.60 -34.46 1.29
CA SER A 16 13.03 -34.46 0.89
C SER A 16 14.07 -34.64 2.01
N PRO A 17 15.27 -35.19 1.68
CA PRO A 17 16.30 -35.57 2.65
C PRO A 17 17.07 -34.35 3.22
N PRO A 18 17.68 -34.48 4.41
CA PRO A 18 17.92 -33.39 5.37
C PRO A 18 19.08 -32.42 5.03
N HIS A 19 19.54 -32.32 3.78
CA HIS A 19 20.78 -31.61 3.44
C HIS A 19 20.66 -30.43 2.46
N PHE A 20 19.45 -30.05 2.03
CA PHE A 20 19.24 -28.90 1.14
C PHE A 20 18.50 -27.71 1.79
N TYR A 21 18.07 -27.83 3.05
CA TYR A 21 17.11 -26.92 3.68
C TYR A 21 17.64 -25.55 4.13
N ASP A 22 18.93 -25.25 3.96
CA ASP A 22 19.53 -23.97 4.38
C ASP A 22 19.66 -22.91 3.25
N LEU A 23 19.12 -23.18 2.05
CA LEU A 23 19.21 -22.24 0.93
C LEU A 23 18.41 -20.95 1.16
N PHE A 24 17.37 -20.98 2.02
CA PHE A 24 16.57 -19.81 2.37
C PHE A 24 16.71 -19.50 3.87
N ARG A 25 17.62 -18.57 4.20
CA ARG A 25 17.82 -18.11 5.59
C ARG A 25 16.49 -17.61 6.18
N GLN A 26 16.09 -18.18 7.32
CA GLN A 26 14.81 -17.88 7.99
C GLN A 26 14.60 -16.40 8.34
N ASN A 27 15.67 -15.62 8.45
CA ASN A 27 15.64 -14.21 8.84
C ASN A 27 15.43 -13.23 7.66
N ILE A 28 15.32 -13.72 6.43
CA ILE A 28 15.12 -12.87 5.25
C ILE A 28 13.70 -13.10 4.74
N ASP A 29 12.88 -12.04 4.75
CA ASP A 29 11.59 -12.03 4.06
C ASP A 29 11.84 -11.86 2.56
N ILE A 30 12.03 -13.00 1.90
CA ILE A 30 12.35 -13.09 0.47
C ILE A 30 11.16 -12.62 -0.36
N ASP A 31 9.94 -12.92 0.08
CA ASP A 31 8.72 -12.49 -0.58
C ASP A 31 8.67 -10.96 -0.64
N ALA A 32 8.80 -10.29 0.50
CA ALA A 32 8.94 -8.83 0.53
C ALA A 32 10.04 -8.36 -0.42
N SER A 33 11.24 -8.92 -0.30
CA SER A 33 12.41 -8.49 -1.08
C SER A 33 12.20 -8.61 -2.60
N LEU A 34 11.53 -9.67 -3.08
CA LEU A 34 11.27 -9.91 -4.49
C LEU A 34 10.09 -9.09 -5.02
N PHE A 35 8.99 -8.99 -4.26
CA PHE A 35 7.83 -8.16 -4.65
C PHE A 35 8.22 -6.68 -4.81
N PHE A 36 9.19 -6.19 -4.03
CA PHE A 36 9.68 -4.80 -4.13
C PHE A 36 10.88 -4.62 -5.09
N SER A 37 11.42 -5.69 -5.69
CA SER A 37 12.61 -5.64 -6.55
C SER A 37 12.32 -5.38 -8.03
N GLN A 38 11.07 -5.59 -8.47
CA GLN A 38 10.72 -5.29 -9.86
C GLN A 38 10.50 -3.78 -10.01
N PRO A 39 11.17 -3.12 -10.99
CA PRO A 39 10.83 -1.76 -11.36
C PRO A 39 9.47 -1.77 -12.04
N THR A 40 8.40 -1.76 -11.25
CA THR A 40 7.05 -1.46 -11.73
C THR A 40 6.91 0.06 -11.87
N SER A 41 5.80 0.51 -12.46
CA SER A 41 5.52 1.91 -12.77
C SER A 41 5.70 2.87 -11.58
N TYR A 42 5.54 4.17 -11.82
CA TYR A 42 5.68 5.32 -10.90
C TYR A 42 5.33 5.13 -9.41
N PHE A 43 4.52 4.13 -9.05
CA PHE A 43 4.21 3.72 -7.68
C PHE A 43 4.54 2.24 -7.46
N VAL A 44 5.66 1.95 -6.78
CA VAL A 44 5.93 0.62 -6.21
C VAL A 44 4.97 0.41 -5.05
N LEU A 45 4.28 -0.72 -5.03
CA LEU A 45 3.41 -1.08 -3.92
C LEU A 45 4.26 -1.26 -2.66
N ASP A 46 3.90 -0.59 -1.57
CA ASP A 46 4.66 -0.58 -0.31
C ASP A 46 4.18 -1.66 0.67
N ASN A 47 5.04 -2.07 1.61
CA ASN A 47 4.72 -3.07 2.63
C ASN A 47 3.64 -2.63 3.63
N ARG A 48 3.40 -1.32 3.76
CA ARG A 48 2.35 -0.71 4.62
C ARG A 48 0.94 -0.97 4.09
N ILE A 49 0.80 -1.28 2.80
CA ILE A 49 -0.49 -1.63 2.19
C ILE A 49 -0.86 -3.06 2.58
N PRO A 50 -2.14 -3.37 2.91
CA PRO A 50 -2.57 -4.72 3.26
C PRO A 50 -2.16 -5.76 2.20
N GLU A 51 -1.55 -6.85 2.64
CA GLU A 51 -0.95 -7.90 1.80
C GLU A 51 -1.91 -8.42 0.72
N LYS A 52 -3.13 -8.83 1.12
CA LYS A 52 -4.16 -9.33 0.19
C LYS A 52 -4.50 -8.33 -0.92
N VAL A 53 -4.57 -7.04 -0.60
CA VAL A 53 -4.86 -5.99 -1.59
C VAL A 53 -3.66 -5.84 -2.52
N ARG A 54 -2.45 -5.85 -1.97
CA ARG A 54 -1.19 -5.72 -2.70
C ARG A 54 -1.03 -6.82 -3.74
N GLU A 55 -1.23 -8.07 -3.34
CA GLU A 55 -1.12 -9.24 -4.22
C GLU A 55 -2.10 -9.16 -5.39
N LEU A 56 -3.35 -8.76 -5.12
CA LEU A 56 -4.37 -8.63 -6.16
C LEU A 56 -4.07 -7.50 -7.16
N ILE A 57 -3.50 -6.38 -6.71
CA ILE A 57 -3.05 -5.32 -7.62
C ILE A 57 -1.85 -5.79 -8.46
N TYR A 58 -0.92 -6.52 -7.86
CA TYR A 58 0.21 -7.10 -8.57
C TYR A 58 -0.23 -8.14 -9.61
N GLU A 59 -1.16 -9.02 -9.26
CA GLU A 59 -1.78 -9.99 -10.17
C GLU A 59 -2.53 -9.29 -11.30
N ALA A 60 -3.24 -8.19 -11.01
CA ALA A 60 -3.90 -7.37 -12.02
C ALA A 60 -2.89 -6.77 -13.02
N GLU A 61 -1.77 -6.24 -12.52
CA GLU A 61 -0.71 -5.66 -13.35
C GLU A 61 -0.04 -6.71 -14.25
N ASN A 62 0.26 -7.89 -13.70
CA ASN A 62 0.87 -8.98 -14.46
C ASN A 62 -0.09 -9.57 -15.48
N SER A 63 -1.35 -9.78 -15.10
CA SER A 63 -2.40 -10.21 -16.04
C SER A 63 -2.52 -9.24 -17.21
N ARG A 64 -2.45 -7.93 -16.95
CA ARG A 64 -2.44 -6.90 -17.99
C ARG A 64 -1.19 -6.98 -18.87
N LYS A 65 0.02 -7.11 -18.29
CA LYS A 65 1.28 -7.26 -19.03
C LYS A 65 1.25 -8.50 -19.95
N SER A 66 0.56 -9.55 -19.55
CA SER A 66 0.33 -10.78 -20.33
C SER A 66 -0.89 -10.71 -21.26
N ASN A 67 -1.53 -9.55 -21.44
CA ASN A 67 -2.73 -9.32 -22.25
C ASN A 67 -3.99 -10.09 -21.80
N PHE A 68 -4.06 -10.55 -20.55
CA PHE A 68 -5.25 -11.14 -19.94
C PHE A 68 -6.14 -10.06 -19.29
N LEU A 69 -6.79 -9.25 -20.13
CA LEU A 69 -7.55 -8.07 -19.69
C LEU A 69 -8.74 -8.41 -18.76
N VAL A 70 -9.41 -9.53 -18.99
CA VAL A 70 -10.51 -10.02 -18.14
C VAL A 70 -10.00 -10.46 -16.77
N GLY A 71 -8.87 -11.16 -16.72
CA GLY A 71 -8.23 -11.55 -15.46
C GLY A 71 -7.78 -10.32 -14.68
N ALA A 72 -7.10 -9.40 -15.36
CA ALA A 72 -6.60 -8.17 -14.77
C ALA A 72 -7.71 -7.32 -14.12
N SER A 73 -8.87 -7.21 -14.78
CA SER A 73 -10.00 -6.45 -14.26
C SER A 73 -10.75 -7.13 -13.14
N ALA A 74 -10.81 -8.47 -13.14
CA ALA A 74 -11.34 -9.24 -12.03
C ALA A 74 -10.48 -9.08 -10.78
N CYS A 75 -9.15 -9.20 -10.92
CA CYS A 75 -8.20 -8.99 -9.83
C CYS A 75 -8.29 -7.56 -9.27
N LEU A 76 -8.36 -6.54 -10.14
CA LEU A 76 -8.49 -5.15 -9.71
C LEU A 76 -9.78 -4.89 -8.93
N ARG A 77 -10.93 -5.39 -9.43
CA ARG A 77 -12.21 -5.28 -8.71
C ARG A 77 -12.15 -5.97 -7.36
N LYS A 78 -11.61 -7.20 -7.31
CA LYS A 78 -11.45 -7.95 -6.08
C LYS A 78 -10.56 -7.19 -5.09
N ALA A 79 -9.48 -6.57 -5.55
CA ALA A 79 -8.61 -5.75 -4.70
C ALA A 79 -9.38 -4.62 -4.01
N VAL A 80 -10.29 -3.95 -4.72
CA VAL A 80 -11.14 -2.89 -4.11
C VAL A 80 -12.13 -3.48 -3.11
N TYR A 81 -12.75 -4.63 -3.39
CA TYR A 81 -13.64 -5.29 -2.42
C TYR A 81 -12.91 -5.70 -1.14
N GLU A 82 -11.73 -6.31 -1.27
CA GLU A 82 -10.88 -6.69 -0.12
C GLU A 82 -10.42 -5.46 0.66
N LEU A 83 -10.12 -4.34 -0.02
CA LEU A 83 -9.82 -3.06 0.63
C LEU A 83 -11.02 -2.55 1.45
N LEU A 84 -12.23 -2.57 0.87
CA LEU A 84 -13.45 -2.16 1.56
C LEU A 84 -13.75 -3.05 2.77
N GLU A 85 -13.48 -4.35 2.65
CA GLU A 85 -13.63 -5.32 3.74
C GLU A 85 -12.61 -5.07 4.86
N TYR A 86 -11.33 -4.92 4.50
CA TYR A 86 -10.24 -4.62 5.43
C TYR A 86 -10.50 -3.32 6.20
N GLU A 87 -10.95 -2.27 5.50
CA GLU A 87 -11.26 -0.98 6.09
C GLU A 87 -12.61 -0.92 6.80
N LYS A 88 -13.42 -2.00 6.69
CA LYS A 88 -14.77 -2.16 7.27
C LYS A 88 -15.75 -1.07 6.83
N THR A 89 -15.68 -0.67 5.56
CA THR A 89 -16.50 0.40 4.97
C THR A 89 -17.62 -0.12 4.09
N ILE A 90 -17.85 -1.44 4.08
CA ILE A 90 -18.93 -2.07 3.31
C ILE A 90 -20.29 -1.63 3.86
N VAL A 91 -21.04 -0.90 3.04
CA VAL A 91 -22.42 -0.51 3.30
C VAL A 91 -23.34 -1.49 2.58
N LYS A 92 -24.25 -2.14 3.30
CA LYS A 92 -25.24 -3.05 2.70
C LYS A 92 -26.52 -2.29 2.34
N ASN A 93 -27.03 -2.53 1.14
CA ASN A 93 -28.31 -1.99 0.74
C ASN A 93 -29.45 -2.73 1.45
N LYS A 94 -30.30 -1.99 2.15
CA LYS A 94 -31.43 -2.54 2.93
C LYS A 94 -32.45 -3.31 2.08
N LYS A 95 -32.54 -3.03 0.77
CA LYS A 95 -33.53 -3.65 -0.12
C LYS A 95 -33.06 -4.98 -0.71
N THR A 96 -31.75 -5.12 -0.99
CA THR A 96 -31.20 -6.29 -1.70
C THR A 96 -30.32 -7.17 -0.81
N GLY A 97 -29.92 -6.67 0.38
CA GLY A 97 -28.98 -7.35 1.28
C GLY A 97 -27.54 -7.40 0.75
N ARG A 98 -27.29 -6.90 -0.47
CA ARG A 98 -25.98 -6.87 -1.13
C ARG A 98 -25.18 -5.62 -0.75
N ALA A 99 -23.86 -5.69 -0.88
CA ALA A 99 -22.98 -4.54 -0.70
C ALA A 99 -23.26 -3.47 -1.78
N ASP A 100 -23.48 -2.23 -1.34
CA ASP A 100 -23.59 -1.06 -2.20
C ASP A 100 -22.20 -0.47 -2.40
N TYR A 101 -21.61 -0.76 -3.56
CA TYR A 101 -20.23 -0.39 -3.87
C TYR A 101 -20.02 1.13 -3.79
N GLN A 102 -20.90 1.92 -4.41
CA GLN A 102 -20.76 3.37 -4.47
C GLN A 102 -20.90 4.01 -3.08
N GLN A 103 -21.82 3.51 -2.25
CA GLN A 103 -21.92 3.97 -0.86
C GLN A 103 -20.72 3.54 -0.01
N SER A 104 -20.17 2.35 -0.26
CA SER A 104 -18.99 1.86 0.45
C SER A 104 -17.74 2.69 0.14
N ILE A 105 -17.55 3.08 -1.12
CA ILE A 105 -16.47 4.00 -1.54
C ILE A 105 -16.65 5.38 -0.91
N LYS A 106 -17.88 5.91 -0.86
CA LYS A 106 -18.17 7.16 -0.14
C LYS A 106 -17.84 7.05 1.35
N SER A 107 -18.16 5.93 1.98
CA SER A 107 -17.80 5.70 3.38
C SER A 107 -16.28 5.61 3.58
N LEU A 108 -15.56 5.01 2.62
CA LEU A 108 -14.10 4.95 2.63
C LEU A 108 -13.48 6.36 2.50
N LYS A 109 -14.00 7.18 1.59
CA LYS A 109 -13.58 8.58 1.41
C LYS A 109 -13.70 9.40 2.70
N LEU A 110 -14.77 9.20 3.46
CA LEU A 110 -14.95 9.88 4.75
C LEU A 110 -13.95 9.45 5.82
N LYS A 111 -13.46 8.20 5.75
CA LYS A 111 -12.45 7.67 6.68
C LYS A 111 -11.07 8.27 6.45
N PHE A 112 -10.77 8.67 5.21
CA PHE A 112 -9.48 9.22 4.80
C PHE A 112 -9.62 10.65 4.25
N PRO A 113 -9.97 11.64 5.10
CA PRO A 113 -10.21 13.02 4.66
C PRO A 113 -8.95 13.74 4.18
N SER A 114 -7.76 13.21 4.50
CA SER A 114 -6.47 13.76 4.06
C SER A 114 -6.10 13.38 2.62
N VAL A 115 -6.82 12.42 2.03
CA VAL A 115 -6.57 11.91 0.68
C VAL A 115 -7.51 12.62 -0.30
N ALA A 116 -7.00 12.96 -1.48
CA ALA A 116 -7.76 13.67 -2.51
C ALA A 116 -9.03 12.90 -2.91
N ALA A 117 -10.13 13.64 -3.06
CA ALA A 117 -11.46 13.09 -3.36
C ALA A 117 -11.49 12.30 -4.67
N GLU A 118 -10.74 12.78 -5.65
CA GLU A 118 -10.65 12.29 -7.02
C GLU A 118 -10.05 10.88 -7.09
N LEU A 119 -9.17 10.54 -6.13
CA LEU A 119 -8.55 9.22 -6.02
C LEU A 119 -9.57 8.15 -5.61
N PHE A 120 -10.59 8.50 -4.83
CA PHE A 120 -11.69 7.59 -4.49
C PHE A 120 -12.69 7.46 -5.64
N ASP A 121 -12.89 8.51 -6.42
CA ASP A 121 -13.75 8.46 -7.61
C ASP A 121 -13.16 7.50 -8.66
N ALA A 122 -11.83 7.41 -8.74
CA ALA A 122 -11.14 6.41 -9.56
C ALA A 122 -11.43 4.97 -9.10
N LEU A 123 -11.43 4.70 -7.79
CA LEU A 123 -11.86 3.40 -7.25
C LEU A 123 -13.34 3.14 -7.58
N GLY A 124 -14.19 4.17 -7.54
CA GLY A 124 -15.59 4.11 -7.98
C GLY A 124 -15.76 3.55 -9.40
N ARG A 125 -14.91 3.98 -10.33
CA ARG A 125 -14.94 3.58 -11.75
C ARG A 125 -14.45 2.15 -12.00
N VAL A 126 -13.70 1.55 -11.08
CA VAL A 126 -13.26 0.14 -11.21
C VAL A 126 -14.45 -0.82 -11.32
N GLN A 127 -15.60 -0.48 -10.73
CA GLN A 127 -16.83 -1.27 -10.86
C GLN A 127 -17.36 -1.33 -12.32
N GLU A 128 -17.16 -0.27 -13.10
CA GLU A 128 -17.60 -0.18 -14.50
C GLU A 128 -16.84 -1.15 -15.41
N LEU A 129 -15.74 -1.76 -14.92
CA LEU A 129 -15.04 -2.85 -15.60
C LEU A 129 -15.85 -4.17 -15.62
N ALA A 130 -16.97 -4.26 -14.90
CA ALA A 130 -17.90 -5.37 -15.00
C ALA A 130 -18.78 -5.22 -16.26
N SER A 131 -18.21 -5.44 -17.45
CA SER A 131 -19.06 -5.63 -18.64
C SER A 131 -19.72 -7.00 -18.55
N ASP A 132 -21.04 -7.05 -18.36
CA ASP A 132 -21.90 -8.25 -18.29
C ASP A 132 -22.08 -8.95 -19.65
N ASN A 133 -21.21 -8.65 -20.61
CA ASN A 133 -21.45 -8.78 -22.02
C ASN A 133 -20.29 -9.60 -22.64
N VAL A 134 -20.23 -10.87 -22.25
CA VAL A 134 -19.14 -11.82 -22.61
C VAL A 134 -19.52 -12.67 -23.86
N HIS A 135 -20.69 -12.45 -24.46
CA HIS A 135 -21.20 -13.29 -25.54
C HIS A 135 -21.26 -12.55 -26.89
N GLU A 136 -20.57 -13.13 -27.87
CA GLU A 136 -20.91 -13.15 -29.31
C GLU A 136 -21.12 -11.79 -30.02
N GLY A 137 -20.02 -11.09 -30.26
CA GLY A 137 -19.96 -9.97 -31.20
C GLY A 137 -18.55 -9.41 -31.23
N SER A 138 -18.08 -8.90 -32.35
CA SER A 138 -16.80 -8.17 -32.41
C SER A 138 -16.87 -6.94 -31.51
N TRP A 139 -16.44 -7.08 -30.26
CA TRP A 139 -16.51 -6.06 -29.22
C TRP A 139 -15.56 -4.89 -29.53
N ASP A 140 -15.97 -3.68 -29.13
CA ASP A 140 -15.02 -2.61 -28.82
C ASP A 140 -14.01 -3.20 -27.83
N ALA A 141 -12.77 -3.39 -28.31
CA ALA A 141 -11.73 -4.03 -27.54
C ALA A 141 -11.65 -3.38 -26.15
N TRP A 142 -11.56 -4.21 -25.11
CA TRP A 142 -11.22 -3.75 -23.77
C TRP A 142 -10.01 -2.82 -23.87
N ASP A 143 -10.20 -1.56 -23.51
CA ASP A 143 -9.21 -0.52 -23.73
C ASP A 143 -8.08 -0.70 -22.70
N SER A 144 -7.03 -1.42 -23.10
CA SER A 144 -5.83 -1.67 -22.28
C SER A 144 -5.27 -0.37 -21.65
N PRO A 145 -5.22 0.76 -22.38
CA PRO A 145 -4.97 2.09 -21.80
C PRO A 145 -5.87 2.47 -20.61
N LYS A 146 -7.20 2.28 -20.70
CA LYS A 146 -8.12 2.58 -19.60
C LYS A 146 -7.84 1.71 -18.38
N LEU A 147 -7.65 0.40 -18.58
CA LEU A 147 -7.34 -0.52 -17.49
C LEU A 147 -5.99 -0.16 -16.83
N THR A 148 -4.97 0.16 -17.63
CA THR A 148 -3.67 0.63 -17.12
C THR A 148 -3.87 1.86 -16.24
N THR A 149 -4.64 2.83 -16.73
CA THR A 149 -4.93 4.07 -16.00
C THR A 149 -5.63 3.79 -14.66
N LEU A 150 -6.60 2.88 -14.64
CA LEU A 150 -7.29 2.50 -13.40
C LEU A 150 -6.37 1.77 -12.42
N ILE A 151 -5.46 0.90 -12.89
CA ILE A 151 -4.47 0.23 -12.05
C ILE A 151 -3.51 1.27 -11.43
N GLU A 152 -3.00 2.21 -12.22
CA GLU A 152 -2.10 3.27 -11.72
C GLU A 152 -2.81 4.19 -10.73
N LEU A 153 -4.04 4.60 -11.01
CA LEU A 153 -4.83 5.42 -10.09
C LEU A 153 -5.11 4.67 -8.78
N THR A 154 -5.43 3.37 -8.85
CA THR A 154 -5.64 2.55 -7.65
C THR A 154 -4.37 2.45 -6.81
N LYS A 155 -3.20 2.27 -7.44
CA LYS A 155 -1.90 2.30 -6.75
C LYS A 155 -1.64 3.66 -6.09
N ALA A 156 -1.90 4.76 -6.79
CA ALA A 156 -1.77 6.11 -6.23
C ALA A 156 -2.70 6.33 -5.03
N THR A 157 -3.96 5.87 -5.11
CA THR A 157 -4.91 5.95 -3.99
C THR A 157 -4.38 5.18 -2.77
N LEU A 158 -3.89 3.96 -2.95
CA LEU A 158 -3.32 3.16 -1.86
C LEU A 158 -2.06 3.81 -1.26
N HIS A 159 -1.21 4.38 -2.10
CA HIS A 159 -0.01 5.10 -1.67
C HIS A 159 -0.37 6.30 -0.78
N GLU A 160 -1.33 7.13 -1.19
CA GLU A 160 -1.81 8.27 -0.38
C GLU A 160 -2.51 7.82 0.91
N MET A 161 -3.20 6.69 0.90
CA MET A 161 -3.87 6.15 2.09
C MET A 161 -2.91 5.61 3.14
N TYR A 162 -1.88 4.85 2.75
CA TYR A 162 -1.07 4.07 3.70
C TYR A 162 0.40 4.52 3.78
N VAL A 163 0.99 5.00 2.70
CA VAL A 163 2.43 5.30 2.63
C VAL A 163 2.69 6.73 3.08
N VAL A 164 2.01 7.69 2.45
CA VAL A 164 2.20 9.13 2.69
C VAL A 164 1.98 9.53 4.14
N PRO A 165 0.95 9.03 4.87
CA PRO A 165 0.79 9.37 6.28
C PRO A 165 1.94 8.86 7.14
N GLY A 166 2.51 7.69 6.82
CA GLY A 166 3.69 7.16 7.51
C GLY A 166 4.92 8.02 7.25
N GLU A 167 5.21 8.35 5.98
CA GLU A 167 6.33 9.22 5.64
C GLU A 167 6.23 10.60 6.30
N ARG A 168 5.02 11.16 6.39
CA ARG A 168 4.80 12.44 7.08
C ARG A 168 5.14 12.33 8.56
N ARG A 169 4.80 11.23 9.23
CA ARG A 169 5.19 10.99 10.64
C ARG A 169 6.70 10.85 10.76
N ASP A 170 7.32 10.03 9.92
CA ASP A 170 8.77 9.79 9.92
C ASP A 170 9.54 11.13 9.77
N ARG A 171 9.10 12.00 8.85
CA ARG A 171 9.67 13.35 8.67
C ARG A 171 9.47 14.24 9.89
N LEU A 172 8.30 14.19 10.52
CA LEU A 172 8.02 14.99 11.73
C LEU A 172 8.87 14.53 12.92
N ASP A 173 9.13 13.23 13.04
CA ASP A 173 9.98 12.68 14.11
C ASP A 173 11.43 13.15 13.97
N VAL A 174 11.97 13.17 12.75
CA VAL A 174 13.30 13.75 12.47
C VAL A 174 13.33 15.24 12.82
N LEU A 175 12.29 16.00 12.46
CA LEU A 175 12.21 17.43 12.80
C LEU A 175 12.12 17.66 14.31
N SER A 176 11.43 16.79 15.06
CA SER A 176 11.37 16.82 16.52
C SER A 176 12.75 16.60 17.15
N GLN A 177 13.49 15.60 16.65
CA GLN A 177 14.87 15.33 17.08
C GLN A 177 15.82 16.49 16.77
N LEU A 178 15.70 17.11 15.59
CA LEU A 178 16.49 18.29 15.25
C LEU A 178 16.18 19.46 16.19
N LYS A 179 14.90 19.70 16.48
CA LYS A 179 14.48 20.77 17.40
C LYS A 179 15.01 20.56 18.82
N SER A 180 15.02 19.32 19.32
CA SER A 180 15.55 19.02 20.66
C SER A 180 17.05 19.29 20.77
N VAL A 181 17.83 19.04 19.71
CA VAL A 181 19.26 19.41 19.62
C VAL A 181 19.45 20.93 19.69
N PHE A 182 18.63 21.70 18.96
CA PHE A 182 18.71 23.17 19.01
C PHE A 182 18.27 23.76 20.36
N SER A 183 17.27 23.17 21.03
CA SER A 183 16.82 23.64 22.35
C SER A 183 17.80 23.31 23.47
N SER A 184 18.46 22.14 23.43
CA SER A 184 19.47 21.75 24.42
C SER A 184 20.78 22.54 24.28
N SER A 185 21.13 23.00 23.07
CA SER A 185 22.28 23.88 22.85
C SER A 185 22.10 25.31 23.41
N LYS A 186 20.87 25.75 23.71
CA LYS A 186 20.60 27.10 24.23
C LYS A 186 20.71 27.20 25.75
N ASN A 187 20.56 26.09 26.47
CA ASN A 187 20.64 26.05 27.94
C ASN A 187 22.07 25.81 28.48
N GLY A 188 23.08 25.66 27.61
CA GLY A 188 24.46 25.38 28.00
C GLY A 188 25.42 26.58 28.00
N LYS A 189 24.91 27.83 27.92
CA LYS A 189 25.74 29.03 27.77
C LYS A 189 25.65 30.08 28.89
N GLU A 190 24.96 29.79 30.01
CA GLU A 190 24.79 30.78 31.09
C GLU A 190 25.51 30.46 32.43
N GLU A 191 26.31 29.40 32.52
CA GLU A 191 27.09 29.12 33.75
C GLU A 191 28.60 29.14 33.47
N THR A 192 29.19 30.31 33.17
CA THR A 192 30.65 30.49 33.28
C THR A 192 31.13 31.96 33.36
N GLU A 193 30.38 32.88 33.97
CA GLU A 193 30.90 34.24 34.23
C GLU A 193 30.47 34.79 35.60
N GLU A 194 30.64 34.03 36.68
CA GLU A 194 30.79 34.64 38.01
C GLU A 194 31.85 33.85 38.80
N VAL A 195 32.95 34.53 39.15
CA VAL A 195 33.91 34.33 40.26
C VAL A 195 35.34 34.57 39.73
N ALA A 196 35.69 35.84 39.51
CA ALA A 196 37.08 36.30 39.50
C ALA A 196 37.17 37.83 39.61
N GLU A 197 36.81 38.41 40.76
CA GLU A 197 37.52 39.58 41.32
C GLU A 197 36.93 39.97 42.68
N GLU A 198 37.49 39.42 43.76
CA GLU A 198 37.57 40.13 45.03
C GLU A 198 38.69 39.53 45.88
N VAL A 199 39.92 40.04 45.70
CA VAL A 199 40.99 39.88 46.69
C VAL A 199 41.76 41.22 46.80
N LYS A 200 41.37 42.01 47.79
CA LYS A 200 42.27 42.90 48.56
C LYS A 200 42.00 42.62 50.04
N PRO A 201 43.02 42.28 50.82
CA PRO A 201 43.69 43.26 51.69
C PRO A 201 45.23 43.07 51.61
N GLU A 202 46.12 43.98 52.00
CA GLU A 202 46.12 45.17 52.86
C GLU A 202 47.26 46.08 52.39
#